data_AF-A0A352TSC0-F1
#
_entry.id   AF-A0A352TSC0-F1
#
_cell.length_a   1.000
_cell.length_b   1.000
_cell.length_c   1.000
_cell.angle_alpha   90.00
_cell.angle_beta   90.00
_cell.angle_gamma   90.00
#
_symmetry.space_group_name_H-M   'P 1'
#
loop_
_entity.id
_entity.type
_entity.pdbx_description
1 polymer ?
#
loop_
_entity_poly.entity_id
_entity_poly.type
_entity_poly.pdbx_seq_one_letter_code
_entity_poly.pdbx_strand_id
1 'polypeptide(L)'
;MPKQIKPTNKKSNAYHKPTQHAAKKSKPSGPQILTYKDGMNVSDVAKAMDVSSAVIIKKLMLMGMMTSVNQIIDRDTVELIAIEAGFEVVDEVITDVTRFDEMDIEDDPKDLVK
;
A
#
# COMPACT_ATOMS: atom_id res chain seq x y z
N MET A 1 44.68 -59.70 4.63
CA MET A 1 44.76 -58.48 3.81
C MET A 1 43.56 -57.58 4.13
N PRO A 2 43.73 -56.41 4.75
CA PRO A 2 42.63 -55.47 4.96
C PRO A 2 42.43 -54.58 3.72
N LYS A 3 41.17 -54.44 3.26
CA LYS A 3 40.78 -53.56 2.15
C LYS A 3 40.92 -52.09 2.57
N GLN A 4 41.65 -51.31 1.78
CA GLN A 4 41.72 -49.85 1.91
C GLN A 4 40.34 -49.22 1.64
N ILE A 5 39.86 -48.39 2.57
CA ILE A 5 38.69 -47.53 2.37
C ILE A 5 39.21 -46.15 1.99
N LYS A 6 38.93 -45.71 0.75
CA LYS A 6 39.22 -44.35 0.29
C LYS A 6 38.22 -43.37 0.93
N PRO A 7 38.63 -42.18 1.40
CA PRO A 7 37.69 -41.17 1.86
C PRO A 7 36.96 -40.55 0.67
N THR A 8 35.63 -40.62 0.65
CA THR A 8 34.81 -39.95 -0.36
C THR A 8 34.52 -38.52 0.08
N ASN A 9 35.06 -37.57 -0.68
CA ASN A 9 34.90 -36.14 -0.47
C ASN A 9 33.49 -35.70 -0.88
N LYS A 10 32.55 -35.66 0.07
CA LYS A 10 31.21 -35.10 -0.15
C LYS A 10 31.26 -33.58 0.00
N LYS A 11 31.49 -32.90 -1.12
CA LYS A 11 31.24 -31.45 -1.25
C LYS A 11 29.74 -31.21 -1.05
N SER A 12 29.38 -30.64 0.09
CA SER A 12 28.04 -30.10 0.32
C SER A 12 27.88 -28.81 -0.49
N ASN A 13 27.06 -28.88 -1.53
CA ASN A 13 26.63 -27.71 -2.28
C ASN A 13 25.70 -26.89 -1.39
N ALA A 14 26.27 -25.89 -0.70
CA ALA A 14 25.52 -24.90 0.05
C ALA A 14 24.72 -24.04 -0.94
N TYR A 15 23.43 -24.35 -1.09
CA TYR A 15 22.47 -23.53 -1.81
C TYR A 15 22.41 -22.13 -1.18
N HIS A 16 23.18 -21.20 -1.73
CA HIS A 16 23.05 -19.78 -1.44
C HIS A 16 21.81 -19.29 -2.20
N LYS A 17 20.70 -19.17 -1.49
CA LYS A 17 19.50 -18.49 -1.98
C LYS A 17 19.82 -16.99 -1.98
N PRO A 18 19.85 -16.30 -3.13
CA PRO A 18 20.08 -14.86 -3.13
C PRO A 18 18.87 -14.18 -2.49
N THR A 19 19.06 -13.63 -1.29
CA THR A 19 18.14 -12.65 -0.71
C THR A 19 18.19 -11.41 -1.59
N GLN A 20 17.24 -11.32 -2.53
CA GLN A 20 17.00 -10.10 -3.28
C GLN A 20 16.59 -9.02 -2.27
N HIS A 21 17.55 -8.16 -1.94
CA HIS A 21 17.30 -6.90 -1.27
C HIS A 21 16.40 -6.11 -2.21
N ALA A 22 15.09 -6.10 -1.92
CA ALA A 22 14.14 -5.22 -2.56
C ALA A 22 14.70 -3.80 -2.44
N ALA A 23 15.02 -3.20 -3.60
CA ALA A 23 15.46 -1.82 -3.68
C ALA A 23 14.42 -0.96 -2.93
N LYS A 24 14.85 -0.31 -1.84
CA LYS A 24 14.03 0.66 -1.13
C LYS A 24 13.78 1.81 -2.10
N LYS A 25 12.63 1.78 -2.79
CA LYS A 25 12.11 2.98 -3.46
C LYS A 25 12.07 4.08 -2.40
N SER A 26 12.74 5.18 -2.69
CA SER A 26 12.76 6.38 -1.86
C SER A 26 11.31 6.82 -1.59
N LYS A 27 10.94 6.94 -0.30
CA LYS A 27 9.62 7.45 0.06
C LYS A 27 9.45 8.86 -0.54
N PRO A 28 8.33 9.14 -1.23
CA PRO A 28 8.04 10.48 -1.70
C PRO A 28 7.94 11.45 -0.52
N SER A 29 8.50 12.66 -0.67
CA SER A 29 8.69 13.67 0.38
C SER A 29 7.44 14.55 0.62
N GLY A 30 6.27 14.17 0.13
CA GLY A 30 5.02 14.92 0.27
C GLY A 30 4.03 14.29 1.25
N PRO A 31 2.92 14.99 1.59
CA PRO A 31 1.81 14.39 2.32
C PRO A 31 1.30 13.20 1.52
N GLN A 32 1.34 12.01 2.13
CA GLN A 32 0.83 10.80 1.51
C GLN A 32 -0.67 10.73 1.84
N ILE A 33 -1.54 11.09 0.90
CA ILE A 33 -3.00 11.05 1.10
C ILE A 33 -3.55 9.82 0.36
N LEU A 34 -4.32 9.00 1.05
CA LEU A 34 -5.10 7.91 0.49
C LEU A 34 -6.57 8.33 0.42
N THR A 35 -7.12 8.40 -0.79
CA THR A 35 -8.55 8.62 -0.97
C THR A 35 -9.29 7.29 -0.81
N TYR A 36 -10.11 7.18 0.23
CA TYR A 36 -10.91 6.00 0.50
C TYR A 36 -12.21 6.02 -0.30
N LYS A 37 -12.55 4.86 -0.85
CA LYS A 37 -13.83 4.60 -1.52
C LYS A 37 -14.43 3.34 -0.93
N ASP A 38 -15.73 3.36 -0.68
CA ASP A 38 -16.44 2.17 -0.23
C ASP A 38 -16.30 1.01 -1.23
N GLY A 39 -16.09 -0.18 -0.71
CA GLY A 39 -15.82 -1.38 -1.51
C GLY A 39 -14.40 -1.51 -2.08
N MET A 40 -13.43 -0.69 -1.64
CA MET A 40 -12.01 -0.89 -2.00
C MET A 40 -11.50 -2.28 -1.61
N ASN A 41 -10.80 -2.94 -2.52
CA ASN A 41 -10.08 -4.19 -2.25
C ASN A 41 -8.60 -3.95 -1.95
N VAL A 42 -7.91 -5.00 -1.50
CA VAL A 42 -6.45 -4.98 -1.23
C VAL A 42 -5.64 -4.42 -2.41
N SER A 43 -6.01 -4.75 -3.65
CA SER A 43 -5.32 -4.22 -4.83
C SER A 43 -5.52 -2.72 -5.00
N ASP A 44 -6.69 -2.18 -4.69
CA ASP A 44 -6.99 -0.76 -4.88
C ASP A 44 -6.33 0.08 -3.80
N VAL A 45 -6.30 -0.41 -2.55
CA VAL A 45 -5.51 0.18 -1.45
C VAL A 45 -4.02 0.23 -1.82
N ALA A 46 -3.50 -0.87 -2.37
CA ALA A 46 -2.10 -0.93 -2.80
C ALA A 46 -1.77 0.09 -3.90
N LYS A 47 -2.67 0.24 -4.89
CA LYS A 47 -2.55 1.26 -5.95
C LYS A 47 -2.60 2.68 -5.37
N ALA A 48 -3.53 2.96 -4.45
CA ALA A 48 -3.65 4.27 -3.82
C ALA A 48 -2.39 4.67 -3.04
N MET A 49 -1.65 3.69 -2.53
CA MET A 49 -0.40 3.90 -1.79
C MET A 49 0.87 3.80 -2.66
N ASP A 50 0.76 3.55 -3.97
CA ASP A 50 1.87 3.23 -4.87
C ASP A 50 2.81 2.11 -4.36
N VAL A 51 2.21 1.06 -3.78
CA VAL A 51 2.92 -0.14 -3.32
C VAL A 51 2.36 -1.40 -3.96
N SER A 52 3.09 -2.51 -3.88
CA SER A 52 2.57 -3.78 -4.38
C SER A 52 1.53 -4.37 -3.41
N SER A 53 0.53 -5.07 -3.94
CA SER A 53 -0.48 -5.75 -3.13
C SER A 53 0.13 -6.73 -2.13
N ALA A 54 1.29 -7.32 -2.45
CA ALA A 54 2.05 -8.18 -1.55
C ALA A 54 2.52 -7.45 -0.28
N VAL A 55 2.83 -6.16 -0.34
CA VAL A 55 3.20 -5.35 0.83
C VAL A 55 1.98 -5.17 1.76
N ILE A 56 0.81 -4.89 1.19
CA ILE A 56 -0.44 -4.75 1.95
C ILE A 56 -0.85 -6.09 2.59
N ILE A 57 -0.82 -7.19 1.82
CA ILE A 57 -1.11 -8.54 2.34
C ILE A 57 -0.15 -8.89 3.49
N LYS A 58 1.14 -8.59 3.33
CA LYS A 58 2.13 -8.85 4.38
C LYS A 58 1.82 -8.07 5.67
N LYS A 59 1.41 -6.80 5.56
CA LYS A 59 1.01 -5.99 6.72
C LYS A 59 -0.22 -6.60 7.42
N LEU A 60 -1.24 -6.96 6.66
CA LEU A 60 -2.44 -7.62 7.20
C LEU A 60 -2.13 -8.95 7.88
N MET A 61 -1.24 -9.75 7.31
CA MET A 61 -0.78 -11.01 7.92
C MET A 61 -0.04 -10.78 9.24
N LEU A 62 0.76 -9.72 9.36
CA LEU A 62 1.43 -9.36 10.61
C LEU A 62 0.44 -8.93 11.70
N MET A 63 -0.71 -8.36 11.29
CA MET A 63 -1.84 -8.05 12.17
C MET A 63 -2.72 -9.28 12.47
N GLY A 64 -2.38 -10.46 11.94
CA GLY A 64 -3.14 -11.70 12.14
C GLY A 64 -4.34 -11.87 11.21
N MET A 65 -4.51 -10.99 10.22
CA MET A 65 -5.60 -11.04 9.25
C MET A 65 -5.17 -11.72 7.95
N MET A 66 -5.84 -12.81 7.61
CA MET A 66 -5.66 -13.49 6.32
C MET A 66 -6.57 -12.84 5.28
N THR A 67 -6.00 -12.47 4.14
CA THR A 67 -6.73 -11.83 3.04
C THR A 67 -6.23 -12.30 1.68
N SER A 68 -6.86 -11.86 0.59
CA SER A 68 -6.37 -12.03 -0.78
C SER A 68 -6.51 -10.75 -1.58
N VAL A 69 -5.84 -10.66 -2.73
CA VAL A 69 -5.75 -9.44 -3.55
C VAL A 69 -7.10 -8.81 -3.87
N ASN A 70 -8.15 -9.62 -4.04
CA ASN A 70 -9.47 -9.16 -4.44
C ASN A 70 -10.46 -9.07 -3.27
N GLN A 71 -10.02 -9.29 -2.03
CA GLN A 71 -10.91 -9.10 -0.87
C GLN A 71 -11.12 -7.62 -0.61
N ILE A 72 -12.39 -7.27 -0.43
CA ILE A 72 -12.80 -5.95 0.05
C ILE A 72 -12.31 -5.80 1.48
N ILE A 73 -11.81 -4.60 1.79
CA ILE A 73 -11.35 -4.25 3.13
C ILE A 73 -12.19 -3.09 3.64
N ASP A 74 -12.60 -3.17 4.90
CA ASP A 74 -13.25 -2.10 5.64
C ASP A 74 -12.35 -0.88 5.83
N ARG A 75 -12.98 0.28 6.00
CA ARG A 75 -12.31 1.57 6.18
C ARG A 75 -11.33 1.55 7.35
N ASP A 76 -11.71 0.98 8.48
CA ASP A 76 -10.90 0.95 9.70
C ASP A 76 -9.57 0.22 9.45
N THR A 77 -9.62 -0.91 8.74
CA THR A 77 -8.42 -1.65 8.36
C THR A 77 -7.55 -0.89 7.34
N VAL A 78 -8.16 -0.19 6.37
CA VAL A 78 -7.41 0.68 5.44
C VAL A 78 -6.71 1.82 6.19
N GLU A 79 -7.41 2.45 7.14
CA GLU A 79 -6.88 3.50 7.99
C GLU A 79 -5.70 3.00 8.84
N LEU A 80 -5.81 1.81 9.43
CA LEU A 80 -4.72 1.22 10.20
C LEU A 80 -3.47 0.99 9.33
N ILE A 81 -3.64 0.46 8.11
CA ILE A 81 -2.53 0.27 7.17
C ILE A 81 -1.90 1.61 6.76
N ALA A 82 -2.75 2.61 6.51
CA ALA A 82 -2.34 3.95 6.10
C ALA A 82 -1.51 4.64 7.19
N ILE A 83 -1.97 4.62 8.44
CA ILE A 83 -1.25 5.19 9.59
C ILE A 83 0.17 4.60 9.72
N GLU A 84 0.32 3.28 9.60
CA GLU A 84 1.64 2.64 9.65
C GLU A 84 2.57 3.04 8.48
N ALA A 85 1.99 3.38 7.33
CA ALA A 85 2.73 3.81 6.15
C ALA A 85 3.01 5.33 6.16
N GLY A 86 2.42 6.06 7.10
CA GLY A 86 2.47 7.52 7.15
C GLY A 86 1.57 8.18 6.11
N PHE A 87 0.42 7.58 5.83
CA PHE A 87 -0.63 8.12 4.98
C PHE A 87 -1.79 8.66 5.84
N GLU A 88 -2.42 9.74 5.38
CA GLU A 88 -3.70 10.23 5.87
C GLU A 88 -4.83 9.70 4.99
N VAL A 89 -5.95 9.27 5.58
CA VAL A 89 -7.10 8.76 4.84
C VAL A 89 -8.16 9.84 4.74
N VAL A 90 -8.61 10.13 3.51
CA VAL A 90 -9.68 11.09 3.21
C VAL A 90 -10.75 10.38 2.40
N ASP A 91 -12.02 10.53 2.76
CA ASP A 91 -13.12 9.91 2.02
C ASP A 91 -13.32 10.60 0.65
N GLU A 92 -13.69 9.82 -0.37
CA GLU A 92 -14.02 10.34 -1.70
C GLU A 92 -15.19 11.33 -1.60
N VAL A 93 -14.92 12.62 -1.85
CA VAL A 93 -15.97 13.65 -1.92
C VAL A 93 -16.61 13.56 -3.31
N ILE A 94 -17.84 13.06 -3.37
CA ILE A 94 -18.64 13.05 -4.60
C ILE A 94 -19.22 14.45 -4.81
N THR A 95 -18.47 15.35 -5.45
CA THR A 95 -19.03 16.61 -5.96
C THR A 95 -19.76 16.32 -7.27
N ASP A 96 -21.07 16.50 -7.25
CA ASP A 96 -21.89 16.44 -8.46
C ASP A 96 -21.58 17.68 -9.32
N VAL A 97 -20.80 17.47 -10.39
CA VAL A 97 -20.45 18.52 -11.36
C VAL A 97 -21.67 19.11 -12.09
N THR A 98 -22.88 18.59 -11.88
CA THR A 98 -24.12 19.18 -12.41
C THR A 98 -24.80 20.16 -11.44
N ARG A 99 -24.35 20.25 -10.19
CA ARG A 99 -24.93 21.12 -9.14
C ARG A 99 -24.12 22.41 -8.92
N PHE A 100 -23.57 22.97 -10.00
CA PHE A 100 -22.95 24.31 -9.96
C PHE A 100 -23.95 25.38 -9.49
N ASP A 101 -25.25 25.18 -9.74
CA ASP A 101 -26.32 26.11 -9.37
C ASP A 101 -26.52 26.26 -7.84
N GLU A 102 -26.00 25.34 -7.03
CA GLU A 102 -26.09 25.38 -5.55
C GLU A 102 -24.82 25.97 -4.89
N MET A 103 -23.81 26.38 -5.66
CA MET A 103 -22.62 27.05 -5.12
C MET A 103 -22.95 28.52 -4.83
N ASP A 104 -23.14 28.87 -3.55
CA ASP A 104 -23.26 30.26 -3.11
C ASP A 104 -21.94 31.00 -3.38
N ILE A 105 -21.89 31.76 -4.47
CA ILE A 105 -20.82 32.71 -4.73
C ILE A 105 -21.08 33.92 -3.83
N GLU A 106 -20.43 33.98 -2.66
CA GLU A 106 -20.38 35.21 -1.87
C GLU A 106 -19.58 36.26 -2.63
N ASP A 107 -20.26 37.26 -3.19
CA ASP A 107 -19.65 38.41 -3.84
C ASP A 107 -19.07 39.34 -2.76
N ASP A 108 -17.76 39.24 -2.46
CA ASP A 108 -17.08 40.20 -1.57
C ASP A 108 -16.97 41.53 -2.33
N PRO A 109 -17.56 42.63 -1.81
CA PRO A 109 -17.53 43.94 -2.46
C PRO A 109 -16.11 44.50 -2.69
N LYS A 110 -15.06 43.87 -2.15
CA LYS A 110 -13.65 44.21 -2.40
C LYS A 110 -13.12 43.74 -3.76
N ASP A 111 -13.75 42.75 -4.40
CA ASP A 111 -13.31 42.22 -5.71
C ASP A 111 -13.85 43.05 -6.90
N LEU A 112 -14.75 44.01 -6.63
CA LEU A 112 -15.21 44.99 -7.59
C LEU A 112 -14.14 46.08 -7.82
N VAL A 113 -13.25 45.85 -8.78
CA VAL A 113 -12.36 46.89 -9.31
C VAL A 113 -13.18 47.99 -9.99
N LYS A 114 -13.04 49.21 -9.46
CA LYS A 114 -13.77 50.42 -9.86
C LYS A 114 -13.43 50.92 -11.26
#